data_AF-A0A0K8QBU5-F1
#
_entry.id   AF-A0A0K8QBU5-F1
#
_cell.length_a   1.000
_cell.length_b   1.000
_cell.length_c   1.000
_cell.angle_alpha   90.00
_cell.angle_beta   90.00
_cell.angle_gamma   90.00
#
_symmetry.space_group_name_H-M   'P 1'
#
loop_
_entity.id
_entity.type
_entity.pdbx_description
1 polymer ?
#
loop_
_entity_poly.entity_id
_entity_poly.type
_entity_poly.pdbx_seq_one_letter_code
_entity_poly.pdbx_strand_id
1 'polypeptide(L)'
;MSRSAMSSADAISARLRDLELLTKGPAWALTRSAPWVIAVLQASFTRTKPQLPLEEFHADVDAFLEQLRRQDPGLGGQGSGKAFADEWTRKQFLTRRSQSGQIVYEITEAAARVLAFLDSLSSERSTLNGSSSGRCWATSKSSPTRRTRTRAPVWNPLKRRSRSASS
;
A
#
# COMPACT_ATOMS: atom_id res chain seq x y z
N MET A 1 31.44 26.45 12.53
CA MET A 1 30.20 25.70 12.78
C MET A 1 29.62 25.25 11.44
N SER A 2 29.19 24.00 11.35
CA SER A 2 29.26 23.14 10.15
C SER A 2 28.15 23.36 9.11
N ARG A 3 28.49 23.69 7.85
CA ARG A 3 27.54 23.78 6.72
C ARG A 3 26.70 22.51 6.54
N SER A 4 27.26 21.33 6.82
CA SER A 4 26.55 20.05 6.69
C SER A 4 25.43 19.86 7.72
N ALA A 5 25.55 20.43 8.92
CA ALA A 5 24.52 20.34 9.95
C ALA A 5 23.33 21.29 9.65
N MET A 6 23.61 22.48 9.11
CA MET A 6 22.55 23.38 8.59
C MET A 6 21.77 22.71 7.45
N SER A 7 22.45 22.05 6.50
CA SER A 7 21.76 21.34 5.40
C SER A 7 20.86 20.19 5.88
N SER A 8 21.27 19.43 6.91
CA SER A 8 20.42 18.39 7.49
C SER A 8 19.23 18.97 8.25
N ALA A 9 19.43 20.05 9.02
CA ALA A 9 18.37 20.72 9.75
C ALA A 9 17.33 21.37 8.81
N ASP A 10 17.79 21.94 7.69
CA ASP A 10 16.95 22.49 6.63
C ASP A 10 16.14 21.39 5.93
N ALA A 11 16.77 20.24 5.63
CA ALA A 11 16.08 19.08 5.06
C ALA A 11 15.00 18.51 6.01
N ILE A 12 15.31 18.41 7.30
CA ILE A 12 14.34 17.97 8.32
C ILE A 12 13.19 18.98 8.42
N SER A 13 13.48 20.28 8.39
CA SER A 13 12.46 21.33 8.45
C SER A 13 11.58 21.37 7.21
N ALA A 14 12.15 21.16 6.02
CA ALA A 14 11.38 21.00 4.78
C ALA A 14 10.46 19.78 4.88
N ARG A 15 11.00 18.64 5.35
CA ARG A 15 10.22 17.42 5.52
C ARG A 15 9.10 17.56 6.55
N LEU A 16 9.35 18.27 7.65
CA LEU A 16 8.33 18.57 8.65
C LEU A 16 7.18 19.37 8.06
N ARG A 17 7.48 20.44 7.30
CA ARG A 17 6.46 21.25 6.63
C ARG A 17 5.60 20.41 5.68
N ASP A 18 6.21 19.51 4.92
CA ASP A 18 5.47 18.62 4.03
C ASP A 18 4.50 17.72 4.83
N LEU A 19 4.96 17.16 5.95
CA LEU A 19 4.12 16.33 6.83
C LEU A 19 3.00 17.14 7.51
N GLU A 20 3.28 18.37 7.93
CA GLU A 20 2.27 19.28 8.47
C GLU A 20 1.18 19.63 7.44
N LEU A 21 1.54 19.77 6.17
CA LEU A 21 0.58 19.96 5.09
C LEU A 21 -0.23 18.68 4.83
N LEU A 22 0.41 17.51 4.83
CA LEU A 22 -0.26 16.22 4.65
C LEU A 22 -1.28 15.93 5.76
N THR A 23 -0.94 16.23 7.02
CA THR A 23 -1.84 16.03 8.17
C THR A 23 -3.08 16.94 8.14
N LYS A 24 -3.03 18.04 7.39
CA LYS A 24 -4.19 18.92 7.13
C LYS A 24 -5.01 18.48 5.92
N GLY A 25 -4.51 17.52 5.13
CA GLY A 25 -5.14 17.07 3.89
C GLY A 25 -6.27 16.05 4.09
N PRO A 26 -7.13 15.87 3.05
CA PRO A 26 -8.23 14.90 3.08
C PRO A 26 -7.77 13.46 3.33
N ALA A 27 -6.59 13.10 2.82
CA ALA A 27 -6.01 11.78 3.04
C ALA A 27 -5.86 11.45 4.53
N TRP A 28 -5.37 12.40 5.33
CA TRP A 28 -5.20 12.21 6.77
C TRP A 28 -6.54 12.28 7.54
N ALA A 29 -7.46 13.14 7.09
CA ALA A 29 -8.79 13.16 7.68
C ALA A 29 -9.55 11.83 7.46
N LEU A 30 -9.31 11.15 6.33
CA LEU A 30 -9.93 9.86 6.03
C LEU A 30 -9.38 8.74 6.92
N THR A 31 -8.07 8.72 7.23
CA THR A 31 -7.49 7.71 8.13
C THR A 31 -7.98 7.82 9.57
N ARG A 32 -8.46 9.00 9.97
CA ARG A 32 -9.07 9.27 11.29
C ARG A 32 -10.59 9.08 11.33
N SER A 33 -11.21 8.78 10.19
CA SER A 33 -12.66 8.58 10.10
C SER A 33 -13.08 7.23 10.69
N ALA A 34 -14.36 7.11 11.04
CA ALA A 34 -14.89 5.85 11.58
C ALA A 34 -14.75 4.71 10.55
N PRO A 35 -14.47 3.46 10.96
CA PRO A 35 -14.24 2.35 10.04
C PRO A 35 -15.38 2.09 9.06
N TRP A 36 -16.64 2.31 9.48
CA TRP A 36 -17.80 2.14 8.61
C TRP A 36 -17.81 3.12 7.44
N VAL A 37 -17.27 4.33 7.61
CA VAL A 37 -17.16 5.33 6.52
C VAL A 37 -16.23 4.80 5.43
N ILE A 38 -15.10 4.22 5.83
CA ILE A 38 -14.12 3.62 4.92
C ILE A 38 -14.78 2.45 4.17
N ALA A 39 -15.51 1.59 4.88
CA ALA A 39 -16.21 0.46 4.29
C ALA A 39 -17.25 0.90 3.25
N VAL A 40 -18.07 1.92 3.55
CA VAL A 40 -19.04 2.50 2.61
C VAL A 40 -18.33 3.04 1.38
N LEU A 41 -17.31 3.88 1.55
CA LEU A 41 -16.60 4.47 0.41
C LEU A 41 -15.92 3.42 -0.48
N GLN A 42 -15.34 2.36 0.11
CA GLN A 42 -14.74 1.25 -0.65
C GLN A 42 -15.79 0.41 -1.38
N ALA A 43 -16.96 0.18 -0.79
CA ALA A 43 -18.03 -0.59 -1.41
C ALA A 43 -18.73 0.18 -2.53
N SER A 44 -18.98 1.49 -2.34
CA SER A 44 -19.64 2.34 -3.32
C SER A 44 -18.73 2.64 -4.51
N PHE A 45 -17.47 3.03 -4.27
CA PHE A 45 -16.55 3.43 -5.32
C PHE A 45 -15.56 2.31 -5.64
N THR A 46 -15.76 1.67 -6.79
CA THR A 46 -14.87 0.62 -7.28
C THR A 46 -13.97 1.17 -8.39
N ARG A 47 -12.89 0.45 -8.72
CA ARG A 47 -12.01 0.84 -9.84
C ARG A 47 -12.76 0.98 -11.17
N THR A 48 -13.81 0.19 -11.37
CA THR A 48 -14.65 0.21 -12.59
C THR A 48 -15.78 1.24 -12.53
N LYS A 49 -16.18 1.68 -11.33
CA LYS A 49 -17.22 2.68 -11.11
C LYS A 49 -16.71 3.75 -10.15
N PRO A 50 -15.86 4.70 -10.63
CA PRO A 50 -15.30 5.76 -9.79
C PRO A 50 -16.29 6.91 -9.54
N GLN A 51 -17.44 6.90 -10.21
CA GLN A 51 -18.46 7.94 -10.16
C GLN A 51 -19.84 7.33 -9.95
N LEU A 52 -20.67 8.00 -9.14
CA LEU A 52 -22.00 7.55 -8.75
C LEU A 52 -22.99 8.72 -8.78
N PRO A 53 -24.21 8.55 -9.34
CA PRO A 53 -25.26 9.55 -9.23
C PRO A 53 -25.57 9.88 -7.76
N LEU A 54 -25.89 11.16 -7.48
CA LEU A 54 -26.19 11.62 -6.10
C LEU A 54 -27.28 10.77 -5.43
N GLU A 55 -28.38 10.56 -6.13
CA GLU A 55 -29.59 9.93 -5.58
C GLU A 55 -29.34 8.45 -5.27
N GLU A 56 -28.67 7.73 -6.18
CA GLU A 56 -28.25 6.35 -5.99
C GLU A 56 -27.33 6.24 -4.77
N PHE A 57 -26.33 7.12 -4.67
CA PHE A 57 -25.41 7.12 -3.54
C PHE A 57 -26.10 7.41 -2.21
N HIS A 58 -27.02 8.40 -2.16
CA HIS A 58 -27.75 8.72 -0.94
C HIS A 58 -28.61 7.54 -0.48
N ALA A 59 -29.33 6.89 -1.41
CA ALA A 59 -30.17 5.74 -1.12
C ALA A 59 -29.35 4.55 -0.60
N ASP A 60 -28.21 4.25 -1.23
CA ASP A 60 -27.33 3.16 -0.80
C ASP A 60 -26.77 3.39 0.62
N VAL A 61 -26.35 4.63 0.91
CA VAL A 61 -25.84 5.00 2.23
C VAL A 61 -26.96 4.95 3.28
N ASP A 62 -28.16 5.43 2.96
CA ASP A 62 -29.31 5.35 3.88
C ASP A 62 -29.68 3.90 4.20
N ALA A 63 -29.74 3.04 3.18
CA ALA A 63 -30.01 1.61 3.36
C ALA A 63 -28.95 0.92 4.21
N PHE A 64 -27.67 1.23 3.99
CA PHE A 64 -26.57 0.72 4.80
C PHE A 64 -26.65 1.20 6.26
N LEU A 65 -26.92 2.49 6.48
CA LEU A 65 -27.02 3.07 7.83
C LEU A 65 -28.20 2.49 8.60
N GLU A 66 -29.33 2.25 7.93
CA GLU A 66 -30.47 1.58 8.54
C GLU A 66 -30.09 0.18 9.04
N GLN A 67 -29.42 -0.61 8.20
CA GLN A 67 -28.95 -1.93 8.58
C GLN A 67 -27.92 -1.87 9.72
N LEU A 68 -26.97 -0.93 9.64
CA LEU A 68 -25.93 -0.76 10.65
C LEU A 68 -26.53 -0.42 12.02
N ARG A 69 -27.50 0.50 12.08
CA ARG A 69 -28.17 0.90 13.32
C ARG A 69 -29.00 -0.22 13.95
N ARG A 70 -29.57 -1.12 13.13
CA ARG A 70 -30.27 -2.31 13.62
C ARG A 70 -29.32 -3.30 14.30
N GLN A 71 -28.08 -3.39 13.83
CA GLN A 71 -27.06 -4.28 14.39
C GLN A 71 -26.36 -3.67 15.60
N ASP A 72 -26.05 -2.37 15.53
CA ASP A 72 -25.43 -1.61 16.60
C ASP A 72 -26.02 -0.18 16.63
N PRO A 73 -26.93 0.11 17.57
CA PRO A 73 -27.58 1.42 17.67
C PRO A 73 -26.62 2.59 17.94
N GLY A 74 -25.38 2.31 18.38
CA GLY A 74 -24.36 3.32 18.61
C GLY A 74 -23.56 3.71 17.36
N LEU A 75 -23.61 2.89 16.30
CA LEU A 75 -22.88 3.12 15.05
C LEU A 75 -23.76 3.79 13.98
N GLY A 76 -23.13 4.54 13.07
CA GLY A 76 -23.81 5.18 11.93
C GLY A 76 -24.47 6.54 12.21
N GLY A 77 -24.35 7.08 13.43
CA GLY A 77 -24.89 8.41 13.79
C GLY A 77 -26.39 8.56 13.52
N GLN A 78 -26.91 9.79 13.62
CA GLN A 78 -28.33 10.10 13.44
C GLN A 78 -28.64 10.82 12.10
N GLY A 79 -27.65 10.95 11.21
CA GLY A 79 -27.80 11.66 9.93
C GLY A 79 -28.34 10.79 8.79
N SER A 80 -28.84 11.42 7.74
CA SER A 80 -29.17 10.74 6.46
C SER A 80 -27.95 10.60 5.56
N GLY A 81 -28.04 9.73 4.55
CA GLY A 81 -27.02 9.51 3.53
C GLY A 81 -26.62 10.80 2.83
N LYS A 82 -27.59 11.68 2.56
CA LYS A 82 -27.32 13.04 2.06
C LYS A 82 -26.47 13.86 3.03
N ALA A 83 -26.80 13.88 4.32
CA ALA A 83 -26.06 14.65 5.31
C ALA A 83 -24.61 14.18 5.44
N PHE A 84 -24.39 12.85 5.41
CA PHE A 84 -23.05 12.28 5.39
C PHE A 84 -22.31 12.55 4.09
N ALA A 85 -22.97 12.47 2.93
CA ALA A 85 -22.36 12.81 1.64
C ALA A 85 -21.92 14.28 1.58
N ASP A 86 -22.72 15.20 2.13
CA ASP A 86 -22.38 16.61 2.25
C ASP A 86 -21.20 16.83 3.23
N GLU A 87 -21.15 16.09 4.34
CA GLU A 87 -20.00 16.07 5.24
C GLU A 87 -18.73 15.56 4.54
N TRP A 88 -18.80 14.47 3.79
CA TRP A 88 -17.67 13.89 3.07
C TRP A 88 -17.20 14.79 1.92
N THR A 89 -18.11 15.56 1.32
CA THR A 89 -17.76 16.61 0.35
C THR A 89 -17.02 17.77 1.04
N ARG A 90 -17.49 18.22 2.22
CA ARG A 90 -16.79 19.25 3.02
C ARG A 90 -15.41 18.80 3.47
N LYS A 91 -15.25 17.52 3.82
CA LYS A 91 -13.95 16.90 4.14
C LYS A 91 -13.07 16.61 2.93
N GLN A 92 -13.53 16.93 1.72
CA GLN A 92 -12.80 16.71 0.46
C GLN A 92 -12.50 15.24 0.17
N PHE A 93 -13.33 14.31 0.68
CA PHE A 93 -13.28 12.90 0.31
C PHE A 93 -13.98 12.66 -1.02
N LEU A 94 -15.11 13.36 -1.19
CA LEU A 94 -15.91 13.37 -2.39
C LEU A 94 -15.84 14.74 -3.05
N THR A 95 -15.97 14.75 -4.37
CA THR A 95 -16.24 15.96 -5.14
C THR A 95 -17.53 15.78 -5.92
N ARG A 96 -18.25 16.89 -6.11
CA ARG A 96 -19.51 16.93 -6.84
C ARG A 96 -19.22 17.43 -8.26
N ARG A 97 -19.51 16.62 -9.27
CA ARG A 97 -19.31 16.96 -10.69
C ARG A 97 -20.64 16.93 -11.43
N SER A 98 -20.86 17.86 -12.35
CA SER A 98 -21.93 17.72 -13.33
C SER A 98 -21.41 16.96 -14.55
N GLN A 99 -22.06 15.86 -14.90
CA GLN A 99 -21.75 15.05 -16.06
C GLN A 99 -23.04 14.77 -16.82
N SER A 100 -23.08 15.17 -18.10
CA SER A 100 -24.20 14.88 -19.01
C SER A 100 -25.59 15.24 -18.45
N GLY A 101 -25.70 16.36 -17.73
CA GLY A 101 -26.96 16.84 -17.15
C GLY A 101 -27.35 16.18 -15.82
N GLN A 102 -26.57 15.22 -15.32
CA GLN A 102 -26.72 14.67 -13.98
C GLN A 102 -25.58 15.12 -13.08
N ILE A 103 -25.83 15.08 -11.78
CA ILE A 103 -24.80 15.36 -10.80
C ILE A 103 -24.33 14.04 -10.21
N VAL A 104 -23.02 13.85 -10.21
CA VAL A 104 -22.36 12.64 -9.73
C VAL A 104 -21.39 13.00 -8.61
N TYR A 105 -21.28 12.10 -7.64
CA TYR A 105 -20.16 12.07 -6.73
C TYR A 105 -19.01 11.33 -7.37
N GLU A 106 -17.82 11.89 -7.21
CA GLU A 106 -16.56 11.30 -7.59
C GLU A 106 -15.64 11.29 -6.38
N ILE A 107 -14.92 10.18 -6.18
CA ILE A 107 -13.92 10.12 -5.13
C ILE A 107 -12.71 10.98 -5.49
N THR A 108 -12.20 11.77 -4.53
CA THR A 108 -10.99 12.55 -4.79
C THR A 108 -9.77 11.64 -4.90
N GLU A 109 -8.78 12.04 -5.70
CA GLU A 109 -7.56 11.25 -5.91
C GLU A 109 -6.82 10.96 -4.59
N ALA A 110 -6.81 11.93 -3.68
CA ALA A 110 -6.22 11.78 -2.35
C ALA A 110 -6.94 10.71 -1.50
N ALA A 111 -8.29 10.72 -1.51
CA ALA A 111 -9.07 9.71 -0.82
C ALA A 111 -8.90 8.33 -1.46
N ALA A 112 -8.94 8.25 -2.79
CA ALA A 112 -8.76 7.00 -3.53
C ALA A 112 -7.41 6.32 -3.23
N ARG A 113 -6.31 7.09 -3.15
CA ARG A 113 -4.99 6.59 -2.76
C ARG A 113 -4.99 5.97 -1.36
N VAL A 114 -5.66 6.60 -0.40
CA VAL A 114 -5.76 6.10 0.98
C VAL A 114 -6.61 4.82 1.03
N LEU A 115 -7.75 4.79 0.34
CA LEU A 115 -8.58 3.58 0.28
C LEU A 115 -7.84 2.40 -0.35
N ALA A 116 -7.09 2.63 -1.43
CA ALA A 116 -6.26 1.61 -2.07
C ALA A 116 -5.12 1.13 -1.16
N PHE A 117 -4.52 2.03 -0.39
CA PHE A 117 -3.52 1.68 0.61
C PHE A 117 -4.13 0.82 1.74
N LEU A 118 -5.27 1.21 2.30
CA LEU A 118 -5.97 0.43 3.33
C LEU A 118 -6.38 -0.95 2.84
N ASP A 119 -6.84 -1.05 1.58
CA ASP A 119 -7.16 -2.33 0.92
C ASP A 119 -5.92 -3.22 0.72
N SER A 120 -4.76 -2.62 0.43
CA SER A 120 -3.50 -3.38 0.35
C SER A 120 -3.09 -3.97 1.71
N LEU A 121 -3.32 -3.23 2.81
CA LEU A 121 -3.01 -3.70 4.17
C LEU A 121 -3.93 -4.85 4.63
N SER A 122 -5.20 -4.83 4.25
CA SER A 122 -6.14 -5.93 4.53
C SER A 122 -5.84 -7.17 3.68
N SER A 123 -5.44 -6.97 2.42
CA SER A 123 -5.04 -8.03 1.50
C SER A 123 -3.74 -8.71 1.92
N GLU A 124 -2.74 -7.95 2.37
CA GLU A 124 -1.46 -8.50 2.85
C GLU A 124 -1.67 -9.33 4.12
N ARG A 125 -2.54 -8.91 5.03
CA ARG A 125 -2.94 -9.72 6.20
C ARG A 125 -3.65 -11.03 5.81
N SER A 126 -4.39 -11.02 4.70
CA SER A 126 -5.08 -12.22 4.18
C SER A 126 -4.12 -13.21 3.50
N THR A 127 -3.01 -12.72 2.92
CA THR A 127 -1.95 -13.58 2.35
C THR A 127 -0.93 -14.04 3.39
N LEU A 128 -0.73 -13.27 4.46
CA LEU A 128 0.19 -13.60 5.55
C LEU A 128 -0.31 -14.70 6.49
N ASN A 129 -1.63 -14.96 6.55
CA ASN A 129 -2.18 -16.10 7.29
C ASN A 129 -2.22 -17.41 6.47
N GLY A 130 -1.75 -17.39 5.21
CA GLY A 130 -1.87 -18.51 4.27
C GLY A 130 -0.59 -18.91 3.54
N SER A 131 0.60 -18.43 3.94
CA SER A 131 1.85 -18.82 3.27
C SER A 131 3.05 -18.81 4.21
N SER A 132 3.25 -19.97 4.84
CA SER A 132 4.49 -20.59 5.32
C SER A 132 5.81 -19.82 5.18
N SER A 133 6.55 -19.76 6.29
CA SER A 133 7.96 -20.15 6.36
C SER A 133 8.44 -20.89 5.10
N GLY A 134 9.22 -20.24 4.24
CA GLY A 134 9.57 -20.90 2.98
C GLY A 134 10.23 -20.03 1.92
N ARG A 135 11.14 -19.12 2.28
CA ARG A 135 12.20 -18.78 1.34
C ARG A 135 13.51 -18.54 2.07
N CYS A 136 14.15 -19.68 2.34
CA CYS A 136 15.55 -19.84 2.58
C CYS A 136 16.36 -18.98 1.60
N TRP A 137 17.01 -17.93 2.08
CA TRP A 137 18.23 -17.40 1.48
C TRP A 137 19.37 -18.35 1.88
N ALA A 138 19.33 -19.55 1.30
CA ALA A 138 20.43 -20.48 1.29
C ALA A 138 20.95 -20.57 -0.14
N THR A 139 21.85 -19.65 -0.51
CA THR A 139 22.99 -19.92 -1.41
C THR A 139 23.94 -18.73 -1.39
N SER A 140 24.93 -18.77 -0.50
CA SER A 140 26.28 -18.30 -0.83
C SER A 140 27.29 -18.96 0.09
N LYS A 141 27.57 -20.22 -0.19
CA LYS A 141 28.87 -20.83 0.11
C LYS A 141 29.36 -21.48 -1.16
N SER A 142 30.32 -20.84 -1.82
CA SER A 142 31.46 -21.50 -2.48
C SER A 142 32.38 -20.45 -3.09
N SER A 143 33.53 -20.23 -2.44
CA SER A 143 34.82 -20.06 -3.11
C SER A 143 35.94 -19.96 -2.07
N PRO A 144 36.65 -21.06 -1.76
CA PRO A 144 37.95 -20.99 -1.13
C PRO A 144 39.00 -21.39 -2.17
N THR A 145 39.62 -20.43 -2.87
CA THR A 145 40.90 -20.71 -3.51
C THR A 145 41.71 -19.44 -3.74
N ARG A 146 42.52 -19.06 -2.75
CA ARG A 146 43.74 -18.28 -2.99
C ARG A 146 44.93 -19.18 -2.66
N ARG A 147 45.37 -19.94 -3.66
CA ARG A 147 46.64 -20.69 -3.59
C ARG A 147 47.78 -19.67 -3.47
N THR A 148 48.41 -19.64 -2.32
CA THR A 148 49.74 -19.06 -2.16
C THR A 148 50.75 -19.96 -2.87
N ARG A 149 51.59 -19.29 -3.66
CA ARG A 149 52.66 -19.84 -4.48
C ARG A 149 53.94 -19.84 -3.65
N THR A 150 54.46 -21.00 -3.26
CA THR A 150 55.86 -21.13 -2.83
C THR A 150 56.46 -22.47 -3.31
N ARG A 151 57.67 -22.37 -3.85
CA ARG A 151 58.52 -23.34 -4.55
C ARG A 151 58.89 -24.59 -3.73
N ALA A 152 59.12 -25.72 -4.42
CA ALA A 152 60.45 -26.31 -4.67
C ALA A 152 60.36 -27.60 -5.51
N PRO A 153 61.41 -27.98 -6.27
CA PRO A 153 61.37 -29.09 -7.24
C PRO A 153 62.00 -30.37 -6.68
N VAL A 154 61.49 -31.54 -7.06
CA VAL A 154 62.26 -32.80 -7.05
C VAL A 154 61.95 -33.60 -8.31
N TRP A 155 63.03 -34.15 -8.83
CA TRP A 155 63.29 -34.77 -10.13
C TRP A 155 62.89 -36.27 -10.12
N ASN A 156 62.20 -36.73 -11.19
CA ASN A 156 62.35 -37.97 -12.00
C ASN A 156 62.61 -39.35 -11.31
N PRO A 157 62.64 -40.51 -12.00
CA PRO A 157 62.09 -40.91 -13.31
C PRO A 157 61.36 -42.30 -13.25
N LEU A 158 61.07 -42.82 -14.45
CA LEU A 158 61.04 -44.24 -14.84
C LEU A 158 59.68 -44.90 -15.13
N LYS A 159 59.44 -44.95 -16.44
CA LYS A 159 59.27 -46.16 -17.26
C LYS A 159 57.89 -46.82 -17.33
N ARG A 160 57.56 -47.01 -18.63
CA ARG A 160 57.00 -48.22 -19.26
C ARG A 160 55.50 -48.42 -19.04
N ARG A 161 54.71 -48.84 -20.04
CA ARG A 161 54.90 -49.16 -21.46
C ARG A 161 53.53 -49.68 -21.91
N SER A 162 53.10 -49.38 -23.15
CA SER A 162 52.23 -50.24 -24.00
C SER A 162 50.81 -50.55 -23.46
N ARG A 163 49.74 -50.81 -24.21
CA ARG A 163 49.44 -51.25 -25.59
C ARG A 163 47.90 -51.04 -25.72
N SER A 164 47.37 -50.34 -26.73
CA SER A 164 46.77 -50.88 -27.97
C SER A 164 45.67 -51.95 -27.82
N ALA A 165 44.45 -51.61 -28.28
CA ALA A 165 43.48 -52.38 -29.11
C ALA A 165 42.09 -51.77 -28.85
N SER A 166 41.41 -51.06 -29.77
CA SER A 166 40.87 -51.43 -31.09
C SER A 166 39.66 -52.37 -31.04
N SER A 167 38.56 -51.81 -31.56
CA SER A 167 37.35 -52.43 -32.13
C SER A 167 36.28 -52.97 -31.19
#